data_AF-A0A3D2EGC4-F1
#
_entry.id   AF-A0A3D2EGC4-F1
#
_cell.length_a   1.000
_cell.length_b   1.000
_cell.length_c   1.000
_cell.angle_alpha   90.00
_cell.angle_beta   90.00
_cell.angle_gamma   90.00
#
_symmetry.space_group_name_H-M   'P 1'
#
loop_
_entity.id
_entity.type
_entity.pdbx_description
1 polymer ?
#
loop_
_entity_poly.entity_id
_entity_poly.type
_entity_poly.pdbx_seq_one_letter_code
_entity_poly.pdbx_strand_id
1 'polypeptide(L)' 'HLDATTVLSRSIVELGIYPAVDPLESTSRILDPRIVGEEHYAVARGVQEILQKYKELQD' A
#
# COMPACT_ATOMS: atom_id res chain seq x y z
N HIS A 1 20.65 3.19 -3.29
CA HIS A 1 19.67 3.33 -2.20
C HIS A 1 18.35 3.76 -2.81
N LEU A 2 17.25 3.04 -2.56
CA LEU A 2 15.92 3.40 -3.02
C LEU A 2 15.12 3.94 -1.84
N ASP A 3 14.46 5.09 -2.01
CA ASP A 3 13.68 5.75 -0.96
C ASP A 3 12.21 5.33 -0.95
N ALA A 4 11.75 4.74 -2.04
CA ALA A 4 10.46 4.06 -2.16
C ALA A 4 10.60 2.85 -3.08
N THR A 5 9.71 1.88 -2.92
CA THR A 5 9.57 0.71 -3.78
C THR A 5 8.10 0.55 -4.13
N THR A 6 7.79 0.64 -5.42
CA THR A 6 6.45 0.37 -5.96
C THR A 6 6.46 -1.01 -6.58
N VAL A 7 5.73 -1.94 -5.98
CA VAL A 7 5.62 -3.32 -6.44
C VAL A 7 4.41 -3.44 -7.37
N LEU A 8 4.59 -4.12 -8.51
CA LEU A 8 3.51 -4.44 -9.44
C LEU A 8 3.16 -5.92 -9.32
N SER A 9 1.88 -6.23 -9.19
CA SER A 9 1.40 -7.61 -8.99
C SER A 9 0.57 -8.11 -10.17
N ARG A 10 0.88 -9.33 -10.61
CA ARG A 10 0.10 -10.03 -11.65
C ARG A 10 -1.31 -10.35 -11.17
N SER A 11 -1.50 -10.74 -9.91
CA SER A 11 -2.83 -11.05 -9.39
C SER A 11 -3.75 -9.84 -9.40
N ILE A 12 -3.22 -8.63 -9.20
CA ILE A 12 -3.99 -7.37 -9.30
C ILE A 12 -4.37 -7.05 -10.75
N VAL A 13 -3.47 -7.31 -11.72
CA VAL A 13 -3.79 -7.20 -13.15
C VAL A 13 -4.93 -8.15 -13.52
N GLU A 14 -4.92 -9.38 -13.01
CA GLU A 14 -5.96 -10.39 -13.29
C GLU A 14 -7.34 -9.98 -12.76
N LEU A 15 -7.39 -9.12 -11.74
CA LEU A 15 -8.61 -8.48 -11.26
C LEU A 15 -9.08 -7.30 -12.14
N GLY A 16 -8.29 -6.91 -13.15
CA GLY A 16 -8.60 -5.79 -14.05
C GLY A 16 -8.25 -4.41 -13.49
N ILE A 17 -7.45 -4.32 -12.43
CA ILE A 17 -7.11 -3.07 -11.75
C ILE A 17 -5.80 -2.48 -12.33
N TYR A 18 -5.83 -1.21 -12.74
CA TYR A 18 -4.69 -0.50 -13.32
C TYR A 18 -4.48 0.89 -12.70
N PRO A 19 -3.23 1.29 -12.38
CA PRO A 19 -2.01 0.48 -12.47
C PRO A 19 -2.02 -0.65 -11.42
N ALA A 20 -1.40 -1.78 -11.74
CA ALA A 20 -1.45 -2.98 -10.90
C ALA A 20 -0.47 -2.94 -9.73
N VAL A 21 -0.49 -1.83 -8.98
CA VAL A 21 0.34 -1.61 -7.81
C VAL A 21 -0.18 -2.42 -6.64
N ASP A 22 0.71 -3.17 -5.98
CA ASP A 22 0.39 -3.85 -4.73
C ASP A 22 0.56 -2.87 -3.55
N PRO A 23 -0.52 -2.46 -2.87
CA PRO A 23 -0.45 -1.47 -1.80
C PRO A 23 0.09 -2.01 -0.46
N LEU A 24 0.18 -3.33 -0.30
CA LEU A 24 0.71 -3.99 0.90
C LEU A 24 2.19 -4.31 0.76
N GLU A 25 2.66 -4.61 -0.46
CA GLU A 25 4.09 -4.85 -0.75
C GLU A 25 4.85 -3.57 -1.13
N SER A 26 4.16 -2.54 -1.61
CA SER A 26 4.78 -1.23 -1.88
C SER A 26 5.08 -0.46 -0.60
N THR A 27 6.26 0.16 -0.53
CA THR A 27 6.72 0.89 0.65
C THR A 27 7.39 2.20 0.28
N SER A 28 7.43 3.15 1.23
CA SER A 28 8.09 4.43 1.06
C SER A 28 8.62 4.93 2.39
N ARG A 29 9.87 5.37 2.43
CA ARG A 29 10.49 5.95 3.64
C ARG A 29 9.87 7.29 4.03
N ILE A 30 9.29 8.01 3.07
CA ILE A 30 8.67 9.30 3.33
C ILE A 30 7.26 9.17 3.91
N LEU A 31 6.70 7.96 3.99
CA LEU A 31 5.46 7.71 4.72
C LEU A 31 5.74 7.69 6.24
N ASP A 32 6.19 8.83 6.74
CA ASP A 32 6.45 9.15 8.13
C ASP A 32 5.62 10.40 8.47
N PRO A 33 4.89 10.43 9.60
CA PRO A 33 4.02 11.55 9.96
C PRO A 33 4.79 12.88 10.08
N ARG A 34 6.09 12.86 10.35
CA ARG A 34 6.94 14.06 10.40
C ARG A 34 7.26 14.63 9.02
N ILE A 35 7.06 13.86 7.96
CA ILE A 35 7.32 14.26 6.57
C ILE A 35 6.00 14.58 5.85
N VAL A 36 5.01 13.69 5.93
CA VAL A 36 3.74 13.82 5.20
C VAL A 36 2.60 14.40 6.04
N GLY A 37 2.80 14.58 7.35
CA GLY A 37 1.77 14.98 8.30
C GLY A 37 0.98 13.80 8.87
N GLU A 38 0.38 14.02 10.04
CA GLU A 38 -0.37 12.99 10.78
C GLU A 38 -1.58 12.47 10.01
N GLU A 39 -2.36 13.37 9.38
CA GLU A 39 -3.58 13.00 8.66
C GLU A 39 -3.28 12.06 7.49
N HIS A 40 -2.30 12.42 6.64
CA HIS A 40 -1.91 11.60 5.51
C HIS A 40 -1.37 10.25 5.97
N TYR A 41 -0.50 10.23 6.99
CA TYR A 41 0.02 9.00 7.55
C TYR A 41 -1.11 8.09 8.07
N ALA A 42 -2.02 8.63 8.87
CA ALA A 42 -3.12 7.87 9.45
C ALA A 42 -4.07 7.30 8.39
N VAL A 43 -4.44 8.08 7.38
CA VAL A 43 -5.30 7.62 6.27
C VAL A 43 -4.60 6.49 5.49
N ALA A 44 -3.33 6.66 5.15
CA ALA A 44 -2.58 5.64 4.41
C ALA A 44 -2.45 4.33 5.21
N ARG A 45 -2.14 4.40 6.51
CA ARG A 45 -2.06 3.22 7.38
C ARG A 45 -3.41 2.53 7.54
N GLY A 46 -4.49 3.30 7.70
CA GLY A 46 -5.85 2.77 7.79
C GLY A 46 -6.26 2.01 6.52
N VAL A 47 -5.95 2.53 5.33
CA VAL A 47 -6.18 1.82 4.06
C VAL A 47 -5.41 0.49 4.01
N GLN A 48 -4.12 0.51 4.40
CA GLN A 48 -3.31 -0.71 4.44
C GLN A 48 -3.87 -1.76 5.42
N GLU A 49 -4.30 -1.34 6.62
CA GLU A 49 -4.88 -2.25 7.61
C GLU A 49 -6.18 -2.90 7.14
N ILE A 50 -7.04 -2.14 6.46
CA ILE A 50 -8.30 -2.68 5.90
C ILE A 50 -8.01 -3.71 4.82
N LEU A 51 -7.07 -3.42 3.91
CA LEU A 51 -6.69 -4.34 2.84
C LEU A 51 -6.01 -5.61 3.36
N GLN A 52 -5.18 -5.47 4.40
CA GLN A 52 -4.55 -6.61 5.07
C GLN A 52 -5.59 -7.53 5.72
N LYS A 53 -6.55 -6.96 6.46
CA LYS A 53 -7.67 -7.73 7.05
C LYS A 53 -8.53 -8.40 5.99
N TYR A 54 -8.81 -7.71 4.88
CA TYR A 54 -9.56 -8.30 3.78
C TYR A 54 -8.83 -9.54 3.21
N LYS A 55 -7.52 -9.45 3.00
CA LYS A 55 -6.70 -10.58 2.54
C LYS A 55 -6.73 -11.76 3.52
N GLU A 56 -6.54 -11.50 4.81
CA GLU A 56 -6.59 -12.52 5.87
C GLU A 56 -7.95 -13.23 5.98
N LEU A 57 -9.04 -12.58 5.56
CA LEU A 57 -10.38 -13.18 5.53
C LEU A 57 -10.67 -13.98 4.26
N GLN A 58 -9.89 -13.77 3.19
CA GLN A 58 -9.99 -14.54 1.95
C GLN A 58 -9.15 -15.83 1.99
N ASP A 59 -8.14 -15.88 2.87
CA ASP A 59 -7.33 -17.07 3.16
C ASP A 59 -8.10 -18.08 4.04
#